data_AF-X0UVG1-F1
#
_entry.id   AF-X0UVG1-F1
#
_cell.length_a   1.000
_cell.length_b   1.000
_cell.length_c   1.000
_cell.angle_alpha   90.00
_cell.angle_beta   90.00
_cell.angle_gamma   90.00
#
_symmetry.space_group_name_H-M   'P 1'
#
loop_
_entity.id
_entity.type
_entity.pdbx_description
1 polymer ?
#
loop_
_entity_poly.entity_id
_entity_poly.type
_entity_poly.pdbx_seq_one_letter_code
_entity_poly.pdbx_strand_id
1 'polypeptide(L)'
;AIIPPTYNFSADDQVADLLKAYLEPQGYQLRKVRLPEKLLAVRSGLAQYGKNNITYVKGMGSFHRPVVFISDFPCEADSWGEPKAIGQCEKCSACMKACPTDAIGSDRFLLHAERCLTFHNERANDFPEWLSPSWHNSLVGCMICQQVCPANKDVAKWIDAGAAFDREETALILNAVSDDRLPKETFAKLKKMDMMEYYDVLGRNLRAFIEQQV
;
A
#
# COMPACT_ATOMS: atom_id res chain seq x y z
N ALA A 1 4.93 12.75 7.37
CA ALA A 1 3.89 11.69 7.31
C ALA A 1 4.45 10.47 6.56
N ILE A 2 3.93 9.27 6.80
CA ILE A 2 4.41 8.03 6.18
C ILE A 2 3.63 7.76 4.88
N ILE A 3 4.29 7.14 3.89
CA ILE A 3 3.63 6.56 2.70
C ILE A 3 3.77 5.04 2.80
N PRO A 4 2.65 4.29 2.83
CA PRO A 4 2.71 2.84 2.80
C PRO A 4 3.43 2.30 1.54
N PRO A 5 4.19 1.20 1.64
CA PRO A 5 4.85 0.57 0.48
C PRO A 5 3.90 0.21 -0.67
N THR A 6 2.61 0.06 -0.39
CA THR A 6 1.55 -0.19 -1.39
C THR A 6 1.40 0.92 -2.43
N TYR A 7 1.95 2.11 -2.20
CA TYR A 7 1.87 3.20 -3.17
C TYR A 7 3.19 3.49 -3.88
N ASN A 8 4.20 2.63 -3.69
CA ASN A 8 5.44 2.71 -4.44
C ASN A 8 5.35 1.82 -5.68
N PHE A 9 5.46 2.44 -6.86
CA PHE A 9 5.40 1.80 -8.18
C PHE A 9 6.74 1.81 -8.91
N SER A 10 7.76 2.48 -8.37
CA SER A 10 9.08 2.63 -8.99
C SER A 10 9.76 1.34 -9.45
N ALA A 11 9.47 0.20 -8.82
CA ALA A 11 10.05 -1.09 -9.17
C ALA A 11 9.32 -1.81 -10.32
N ASP A 12 8.13 -1.38 -10.71
CA ASP A 12 7.27 -2.13 -11.64
C ASP A 12 7.88 -2.21 -13.03
N ASP A 13 8.36 -1.08 -13.55
CA ASP A 13 8.97 -1.01 -14.87
C ASP A 13 10.31 -1.76 -14.88
N GLN A 14 11.09 -1.66 -13.80
CA GLN A 14 12.35 -2.41 -13.67
C GLN A 14 12.12 -3.92 -13.71
N VAL A 15 11.12 -4.42 -12.98
CA VAL A 15 10.74 -5.84 -13.00
C VAL A 15 10.21 -6.23 -14.38
N ALA A 16 9.38 -5.39 -15.00
CA ALA A 16 8.87 -5.65 -16.34
C ALA A 16 9.99 -5.76 -17.38
N ASP A 17 10.96 -4.85 -17.33
CA ASP A 17 12.10 -4.81 -18.25
C ASP A 17 13.00 -6.04 -18.07
N LEU A 18 13.27 -6.45 -16.83
CA LEU A 18 14.01 -7.67 -16.53
C LEU A 18 13.31 -8.92 -17.09
N LEU A 19 12.00 -9.04 -16.89
CA LEU A 19 11.22 -10.16 -17.40
C LEU A 19 11.17 -10.16 -18.94
N LYS A 20 10.97 -9.01 -19.58
CA LYS A 20 10.98 -8.88 -21.04
C LYS A 20 12.32 -9.23 -21.64
N ALA A 21 13.41 -8.74 -21.06
CA ALA A 21 14.77 -9.04 -21.53
C ALA A 21 15.08 -10.55 -21.52
N TYR A 22 14.43 -11.32 -20.65
CA TYR A 22 14.53 -12.78 -20.64
C TYR A 22 13.56 -13.45 -21.62
N LEU A 23 12.29 -13.03 -21.67
CA LEU A 23 11.21 -13.72 -22.38
C LEU A 23 11.12 -13.38 -23.87
N GLU A 24 11.27 -12.11 -24.23
CA GLU A 24 11.06 -11.65 -25.61
C GLU A 24 12.08 -12.24 -26.62
N PRO A 25 13.38 -12.42 -26.28
CA PRO A 25 14.34 -13.08 -27.18
C PRO A 25 13.99 -14.54 -27.51
N GLN A 26 13.17 -15.18 -26.66
CA GLN A 26 12.68 -16.54 -26.85
C GLN A 26 11.33 -16.57 -27.60
N GLY A 27 10.77 -15.40 -27.96
CA GLY A 27 9.50 -15.28 -28.66
C GLY A 27 8.27 -15.23 -27.76
N TYR A 28 8.44 -15.16 -26.44
CA TYR A 28 7.34 -15.09 -25.48
C TYR A 28 6.92 -13.65 -25.18
N GLN A 29 5.62 -13.44 -25.03
CA GLN A 29 5.03 -12.16 -24.70
C GLN A 29 4.87 -12.00 -23.19
N LEU A 30 4.98 -10.76 -22.71
CA LEU A 30 4.71 -10.39 -21.33
C LEU A 30 3.68 -9.25 -21.28
N ARG A 31 2.74 -9.34 -20.33
CA ARG A 31 1.77 -8.28 -20.04
C ARG A 31 1.64 -8.10 -18.53
N LYS A 32 1.78 -6.86 -18.06
CA LYS A 32 1.35 -6.47 -16.71
C LYS A 32 -0.17 -6.39 -16.69
N VAL A 33 -0.81 -6.98 -15.70
CA VAL A 33 -2.28 -7.02 -15.58
C VAL A 33 -2.73 -6.68 -14.17
N ARG A 34 -3.97 -6.20 -14.03
CA ARG A 34 -4.61 -6.00 -12.73
C ARG A 34 -5.56 -7.16 -12.44
N LEU A 35 -5.18 -7.99 -11.48
CA LEU A 35 -5.93 -9.14 -11.00
C LEU A 35 -6.00 -9.10 -9.45
N PRO A 36 -6.67 -10.05 -8.78
CA PRO A 36 -6.58 -10.18 -7.31
C PRO A 36 -5.15 -10.53 -6.82
N GLU A 37 -4.22 -9.58 -6.87
CA GLU A 37 -2.77 -9.80 -6.73
C GLU A 37 -2.40 -10.47 -5.40
N LYS A 38 -3.06 -10.06 -4.30
CA LYS A 38 -2.89 -10.69 -2.99
C LYS A 38 -3.31 -12.16 -3.02
N LEU A 39 -4.43 -12.49 -3.66
CA LEU A 39 -4.92 -13.87 -3.74
C LEU A 39 -3.98 -14.70 -4.60
N LEU A 40 -3.53 -14.18 -5.75
CA LEU A 40 -2.59 -14.87 -6.63
C LEU A 40 -1.25 -15.11 -5.92
N ALA A 41 -0.72 -14.12 -5.20
CA ALA A 41 0.51 -14.26 -4.42
C ALA A 41 0.39 -15.32 -3.31
N VAL A 42 -0.77 -15.43 -2.67
CA VAL A 42 -0.95 -16.45 -1.62
C VAL A 42 -1.13 -17.84 -2.24
N ARG A 43 -1.92 -17.95 -3.31
CA ARG A 43 -2.14 -19.24 -3.97
C ARG A 43 -0.88 -19.77 -4.66
N SER A 44 -0.01 -18.92 -5.18
CA SER A 44 1.28 -19.35 -5.76
C SER A 44 2.31 -19.81 -4.72
N GLY A 45 2.02 -19.60 -3.42
CA GLY A 45 2.95 -19.89 -2.32
C GLY A 45 3.95 -18.77 -2.04
N LEU A 46 3.91 -17.65 -2.79
CA LEU A 46 4.78 -16.49 -2.56
C LEU A 46 4.52 -15.82 -1.20
N ALA A 47 3.26 -15.75 -0.78
CA ALA A 47 2.86 -15.06 0.44
C ALA A 47 1.83 -15.84 1.27
N GLN A 48 1.56 -15.34 2.47
CA GLN A 48 0.47 -15.80 3.34
C GLN A 48 -0.35 -14.60 3.80
N TYR A 49 -1.64 -14.79 4.08
CA TYR A 49 -2.47 -13.73 4.64
C TYR A 49 -2.21 -13.53 6.14
N GLY A 50 -2.29 -12.27 6.60
CA GLY A 50 -2.53 -11.96 8.01
C GLY A 50 -4.02 -11.75 8.30
N LYS A 51 -4.38 -11.75 9.59
CA LYS A 51 -5.74 -11.41 10.06
C LYS A 51 -6.20 -10.03 9.60
N ASN A 52 -5.27 -9.11 9.35
CA ASN A 52 -5.54 -7.78 8.79
C ASN A 52 -5.77 -7.76 7.26
N ASN A 53 -5.94 -8.91 6.60
CA ASN A 53 -6.27 -9.01 5.16
C ASN A 53 -5.21 -8.44 4.19
N ILE A 54 -3.96 -8.35 4.65
CA ILE A 54 -2.78 -8.09 3.82
C ILE A 54 -1.91 -9.34 3.75
N THR A 55 -0.94 -9.35 2.84
CA THR A 55 -0.05 -10.48 2.62
C THR A 55 1.28 -10.30 3.33
N TYR A 56 1.92 -11.41 3.68
CA TYR A 56 3.22 -11.50 4.34
C TYR A 56 4.12 -12.43 3.54
N VAL A 57 5.34 -11.96 3.22
CA VAL A 57 6.39 -12.74 2.56
C VAL A 57 7.48 -13.04 3.59
N LYS A 58 7.95 -14.29 3.62
CA LYS A 58 8.97 -14.72 4.57
C LYS A 58 10.25 -13.87 4.41
N GLY A 59 10.68 -13.23 5.50
CA GLY A 59 11.86 -12.36 5.52
C GLY A 59 11.60 -10.91 5.09
N MET A 60 10.44 -10.60 4.50
CA MET A 60 10.05 -9.23 4.08
C MET A 60 8.89 -8.65 4.89
N GLY A 61 8.20 -9.48 5.68
CA GLY A 61 7.01 -9.05 6.40
C GLY A 61 5.89 -8.67 5.43
N SER A 62 5.17 -7.60 5.71
CA SER A 62 4.05 -7.07 4.91
C SER A 62 4.37 -5.80 4.12
N PHE A 63 5.62 -5.33 4.16
CA PHE A 63 6.04 -4.08 3.53
C PHE A 63 6.39 -4.28 2.05
N HIS A 64 5.44 -4.84 1.30
CA HIS A 64 5.56 -5.11 -0.12
C HIS A 64 4.23 -4.86 -0.83
N ARG A 65 4.30 -4.71 -2.15
CA ARG A 65 3.14 -4.71 -3.04
C ARG A 65 3.28 -5.87 -4.02
N PRO A 66 2.32 -6.81 -4.05
CA PRO A 66 2.27 -7.81 -5.11
C PRO A 66 2.01 -7.13 -6.46
N VAL A 67 2.62 -7.64 -7.54
CA VAL A 67 2.36 -7.21 -8.92
C VAL A 67 2.23 -8.45 -9.77
N VAL A 68 1.35 -8.40 -10.77
CA VAL A 68 1.06 -9.57 -11.61
C VAL A 68 1.44 -9.29 -13.06
N PHE A 69 2.22 -10.22 -13.60
CA PHE A 69 2.54 -10.31 -15.01
C PHE A 69 2.04 -11.67 -15.54
N ILE A 70 1.52 -11.66 -16.77
CA ILE A 70 1.12 -12.86 -17.50
C ILE A 70 2.04 -12.99 -18.72
N SER A 71 2.44 -14.24 -19.01
CA SER A 71 3.18 -14.60 -20.21
C SER A 71 2.60 -15.86 -20.84
N ASP A 72 2.84 -16.04 -22.13
CA ASP A 72 2.61 -17.28 -22.88
C ASP A 72 3.78 -18.28 -22.76
N PHE A 73 4.77 -17.97 -21.91
CA PHE A 73 5.83 -18.91 -21.51
C PHE A 73 5.23 -20.22 -20.94
N PRO A 74 5.58 -21.41 -21.47
CA PRO A 74 5.08 -22.68 -20.98
C PRO A 74 5.40 -22.91 -19.51
N CYS A 75 4.37 -23.19 -18.71
CA CYS A 75 4.52 -23.57 -17.32
C CYS A 75 4.65 -25.10 -17.22
N GLU A 76 5.83 -25.60 -16.89
CA GLU A 76 6.10 -27.05 -16.79
C GLU A 76 5.59 -27.67 -15.48
N ALA A 77 5.53 -26.88 -14.42
CA ALA A 77 5.01 -27.28 -13.12
C ALA A 77 4.40 -26.06 -12.42
N ASP A 78 3.26 -26.27 -11.77
CA ASP A 78 2.58 -25.23 -11.02
C ASP A 78 2.71 -25.47 -9.50
N SER A 79 2.71 -24.39 -8.72
CA SER A 79 2.80 -24.42 -7.25
C SER A 79 1.52 -23.91 -6.60
N TRP A 80 0.38 -24.01 -7.30
CA TRP A 80 -0.87 -23.44 -6.79
C TRP A 80 -1.41 -24.26 -5.63
N GLY A 81 -1.79 -23.56 -4.57
CA GLY A 81 -2.41 -24.17 -3.39
C GLY A 81 -3.57 -23.34 -2.85
N GLU A 82 -4.22 -23.89 -1.83
CA GLU A 82 -5.22 -23.16 -1.05
C GLU A 82 -4.60 -21.96 -0.34
N PRO A 83 -5.32 -20.83 -0.24
CA PRO A 83 -4.82 -19.67 0.48
C PRO A 83 -4.50 -19.99 1.93
N LYS A 84 -3.29 -19.62 2.38
CA LYS A 84 -2.83 -19.84 3.77
C LYS A 84 -2.77 -18.54 4.54
N ALA A 85 -3.13 -18.60 5.82
CA ALA A 85 -2.84 -17.54 6.78
C ALA A 85 -1.52 -17.83 7.51
N ILE A 86 -0.84 -16.80 8.01
CA ILE A 86 0.32 -16.97 8.88
C ILE A 86 -0.11 -17.66 10.19
N GLY A 87 0.58 -18.72 10.61
CA GLY A 87 0.19 -19.49 11.81
C GLY A 87 0.20 -18.66 13.10
N GLN A 88 1.08 -17.66 13.19
CA GLN A 88 1.13 -16.73 14.35
C GLN A 88 -0.18 -15.96 14.55
N CYS A 89 -0.99 -15.79 13.49
CA CYS A 89 -2.25 -15.09 13.61
C CYS A 89 -3.23 -15.82 14.53
N GLU A 90 -3.22 -17.14 14.65
CA GLU A 90 -4.22 -17.93 15.39
C GLU A 90 -4.53 -17.33 16.78
N LYS A 91 -3.48 -17.04 17.56
CA LYS A 91 -3.58 -16.48 18.92
C LYS A 91 -3.33 -14.97 19.00
N CYS A 92 -2.96 -14.33 17.90
CA CYS A 92 -2.67 -12.90 17.84
C CYS A 92 -3.94 -12.09 17.51
N SER A 93 -4.09 -10.92 18.14
CA SER A 93 -5.16 -9.96 17.87
C SER A 93 -4.65 -8.51 17.81
N ALA A 94 -3.34 -8.30 17.59
CA ALA A 94 -2.70 -6.99 17.70
C ALA A 94 -3.30 -5.97 16.72
N CYS A 95 -3.41 -6.34 15.45
CA CYS A 95 -3.99 -5.48 14.41
C CYS A 95 -5.47 -5.15 14.66
N MET A 96 -6.25 -6.10 15.18
CA MET A 96 -7.66 -5.91 15.52
C MET A 96 -7.80 -4.88 16.65
N LYS A 97 -7.04 -5.06 17.74
CA LYS A 97 -7.07 -4.16 18.91
C LYS A 97 -6.58 -2.74 18.59
N ALA A 98 -5.69 -2.60 17.62
CA ALA A 98 -5.13 -1.31 17.24
C ALA A 98 -5.97 -0.56 16.20
N CYS A 99 -6.83 -1.25 15.44
CA CYS A 99 -7.62 -0.61 14.39
C CYS A 99 -8.69 0.29 15.01
N PRO A 100 -8.63 1.62 14.84
CA PRO A 100 -9.51 2.53 15.58
C PRO A 100 -10.95 2.52 15.09
N THR A 101 -11.21 1.95 13.91
CA THR A 101 -12.53 1.89 13.26
C THR A 101 -13.16 0.51 13.32
N ASP A 102 -12.51 -0.45 14.00
CA ASP A 102 -12.91 -1.86 14.02
C ASP A 102 -13.11 -2.45 12.62
N ALA A 103 -12.36 -1.98 11.63
CA ALA A 103 -12.42 -2.50 10.26
C ALA A 103 -11.97 -3.97 10.19
N ILE A 104 -11.08 -4.39 11.10
CA ILE A 104 -10.61 -5.78 11.25
C ILE A 104 -11.43 -6.47 12.33
N GLY A 105 -12.61 -6.96 11.95
CA GLY A 105 -13.56 -7.59 12.86
C GLY A 105 -13.18 -9.01 13.28
N SER A 106 -13.73 -9.47 14.41
CA SER A 106 -13.65 -10.87 14.84
C SER A 106 -14.75 -11.76 14.24
N ASP A 107 -15.76 -11.14 13.64
CA ASP A 107 -16.96 -11.76 13.08
C ASP A 107 -16.70 -12.49 11.76
N ARG A 108 -15.65 -12.09 11.04
CA ARG A 108 -15.29 -12.67 9.74
C ARG A 108 -13.82 -12.44 9.42
N PHE A 109 -13.31 -13.20 8.45
CA PHE A 109 -11.95 -13.00 7.96
C PHE A 109 -11.83 -11.74 7.09
N LEU A 110 -12.83 -11.45 6.26
CA LEU A 110 -12.79 -10.32 5.33
C LEU A 110 -12.91 -8.98 6.06
N LEU A 111 -12.09 -8.01 5.65
CA LEU A 111 -12.12 -6.65 6.21
C LEU A 111 -13.49 -5.97 5.98
N HIS A 112 -13.96 -5.17 6.93
CA HIS A 112 -15.01 -4.16 6.71
C HIS A 112 -14.38 -2.95 6.00
N ALA A 113 -14.28 -3.05 4.67
CA ALA A 113 -13.54 -2.09 3.85
C ALA A 113 -14.09 -0.66 3.97
N GLU A 114 -15.41 -0.51 4.10
CA GLU A 114 -16.11 0.76 4.30
C GLU A 114 -15.77 1.47 5.61
N ARG A 115 -15.17 0.74 6.58
CA ARG A 115 -14.66 1.30 7.84
C ARG A 115 -13.15 1.54 7.80
N CYS A 116 -12.45 0.99 6.82
CA CYS A 116 -11.00 1.05 6.77
C CYS A 116 -10.51 2.48 6.47
N LEU A 117 -9.56 2.99 7.26
CA LEU A 117 -8.96 4.31 7.00
C LEU A 117 -8.34 4.41 5.61
N THR A 118 -7.77 3.32 5.07
CA THR A 118 -7.26 3.29 3.70
C THR A 118 -8.35 3.65 2.68
N PHE A 119 -9.55 3.08 2.83
CA PHE A 119 -10.67 3.33 1.93
C PHE A 119 -11.05 4.82 1.89
N HIS A 120 -11.03 5.49 3.07
CA HIS A 120 -11.34 6.91 3.18
C HIS A 120 -10.20 7.80 2.69
N ASN A 121 -8.95 7.43 2.99
CA ASN A 121 -7.76 8.18 2.59
C ASN A 121 -7.47 8.10 1.08
N GLU A 122 -7.98 7.11 0.36
CA GLU A 122 -7.80 6.97 -1.10
C GLU A 122 -8.88 7.68 -1.94
N ARG A 123 -10.00 8.09 -1.33
CA ARG A 123 -11.15 8.67 -2.05
C ARG A 123 -11.22 10.17 -1.84
N ALA A 124 -11.62 10.92 -2.86
CA ALA A 124 -11.71 12.38 -2.82
C ALA A 124 -12.93 12.95 -2.06
N ASN A 125 -13.88 12.11 -1.65
CA ASN A 125 -15.04 12.52 -0.86
C ASN A 125 -14.64 13.13 0.49
N ASP A 126 -15.48 13.93 1.13
CA ASP A 126 -15.20 14.35 2.50
C ASP A 126 -15.12 13.16 3.47
N PHE A 127 -14.33 13.31 4.54
CA PHE A 127 -14.30 12.30 5.59
C PHE A 127 -15.65 12.26 6.31
N PRO A 128 -16.19 11.07 6.60
CA PRO A 128 -17.44 10.97 7.33
C PRO A 128 -17.25 11.47 8.77
N GLU A 129 -18.28 12.07 9.36
CA GLU A 129 -18.23 12.71 10.68
C GLU A 129 -17.77 11.78 11.82
N TRP A 130 -17.99 10.47 11.69
CA TRP A 130 -17.57 9.48 12.67
C TRP A 130 -16.06 9.19 12.66
N LEU A 131 -15.35 9.61 11.60
CA LEU A 131 -13.92 9.36 11.43
C LEU A 131 -13.14 10.49 12.13
N SER A 132 -12.51 10.16 13.25
CA SER A 132 -11.72 11.14 14.00
C SER A 132 -10.48 11.57 13.22
N PRO A 133 -10.20 12.89 13.11
CA PRO A 133 -8.94 13.38 12.58
C PRO A 133 -7.73 12.75 13.27
N SER A 134 -7.79 12.42 14.56
CA SER A 134 -6.69 11.79 15.32
C SER A 134 -6.26 10.40 14.83
N TRP A 135 -7.01 9.78 13.92
CA TRP A 135 -6.70 8.43 13.43
C TRP A 135 -5.86 8.40 12.14
N HIS A 136 -5.74 9.52 11.41
CA HIS A 136 -4.91 9.58 10.21
C HIS A 136 -3.42 9.45 10.59
N ASN A 137 -2.66 8.65 9.85
CA ASN A 137 -1.27 8.33 10.21
C ASN A 137 -0.34 8.26 8.99
N SER A 138 -0.90 8.49 7.81
CA SER A 138 -0.22 8.47 6.53
C SER A 138 -0.86 9.48 5.59
N LEU A 139 -0.12 9.89 4.55
CA LEU A 139 -0.64 10.81 3.54
C LEU A 139 -1.70 10.16 2.65
N VAL A 140 -1.57 8.86 2.41
CA VAL A 140 -2.53 8.00 1.71
C VAL A 140 -2.51 6.64 2.42
N GLY A 141 -3.61 5.91 2.41
CA GLY A 141 -3.70 4.60 3.06
C GLY A 141 -3.73 4.66 4.58
N CYS A 142 -3.22 3.61 5.25
CA CYS A 142 -3.11 3.53 6.71
C CYS A 142 -2.08 2.46 7.08
N MET A 143 -1.22 2.73 8.06
CA MET A 143 -0.17 1.80 8.51
C MET A 143 -0.43 1.14 9.86
N ILE A 144 -1.48 1.54 10.60
CA ILE A 144 -1.70 1.12 12.00
C ILE A 144 -1.63 -0.40 12.15
N CYS A 145 -2.40 -1.15 11.33
CA CYS A 145 -2.48 -2.60 11.45
C CYS A 145 -1.16 -3.31 11.09
N GLN A 146 -0.32 -2.68 10.26
CA GLN A 146 0.99 -3.19 9.87
C GLN A 146 2.06 -2.86 10.91
N GLN A 147 2.06 -1.64 11.43
CA GLN A 147 3.05 -1.16 12.40
C GLN A 147 3.00 -1.95 13.72
N VAL A 148 1.81 -2.33 14.17
CA VAL A 148 1.65 -3.13 15.40
C VAL A 148 1.86 -4.63 15.18
N CYS A 149 2.01 -5.09 13.93
CA CYS A 149 2.05 -6.52 13.63
C CYS A 149 3.40 -7.14 14.04
N PRO A 150 3.42 -8.17 14.91
CA PRO A 150 4.67 -8.81 15.33
C PRO A 150 5.45 -9.47 14.19
N ALA A 151 4.77 -9.85 13.10
CA ALA A 151 5.41 -10.44 11.92
C ALA A 151 6.24 -9.42 11.12
N ASN A 152 6.12 -8.12 11.39
CA ASN A 152 6.93 -7.07 10.78
C ASN A 152 8.12 -6.63 11.66
N LYS A 153 8.33 -7.23 12.84
CA LYS A 153 9.33 -6.76 13.81
C LYS A 153 10.74 -6.60 13.23
N ASP A 154 11.14 -7.51 12.35
CA ASP A 154 12.50 -7.57 11.80
C ASP A 154 12.69 -6.62 10.61
N VAL A 155 11.60 -6.11 10.04
CA VAL A 155 11.57 -5.19 8.89
C VAL A 155 11.01 -3.81 9.24
N ALA A 156 10.60 -3.58 10.50
CA ALA A 156 9.99 -2.35 11.00
C ALA A 156 10.82 -1.08 10.73
N LYS A 157 12.13 -1.23 10.57
CA LYS A 157 13.09 -0.14 10.34
C LYS A 157 13.50 0.04 8.88
N TRP A 158 12.92 -0.73 7.95
CA TRP A 158 13.19 -0.59 6.52
C TRP A 158 12.41 0.60 5.98
N ILE A 159 12.93 1.79 6.27
CA ILE A 159 12.32 3.07 5.92
C ILE A 159 13.26 3.77 4.94
N ASP A 160 12.73 4.14 3.78
CA ASP A 160 13.41 5.02 2.84
C ASP A 160 13.06 6.48 3.14
N ALA A 161 14.03 7.37 2.97
CA ALA A 161 13.82 8.80 3.15
C ALA A 161 13.05 9.35 1.94
N GLY A 162 11.84 9.86 2.19
CA GLY A 162 11.07 10.60 1.19
C GLY A 162 11.67 11.97 0.88
N ALA A 163 11.01 12.72 -0.01
CA ALA A 163 11.39 14.11 -0.26
C ALA A 163 10.99 15.00 0.93
N ALA A 164 11.80 16.02 1.19
CA ALA A 164 11.44 17.11 2.08
C ALA A 164 10.67 18.18 1.29
N PHE A 165 9.59 18.68 1.88
CA PHE A 165 8.78 19.76 1.36
C PHE A 165 8.91 20.96 2.31
N ASP A 166 9.20 22.14 1.76
CA ASP A 166 9.21 23.35 2.57
C ASP A 166 7.79 23.86 2.88
N ARG A 167 7.70 25.02 3.54
CA ARG A 167 6.41 25.63 3.91
C ARG A 167 5.58 26.03 2.70
N GLU A 168 6.21 26.56 1.66
CA GLU A 168 5.52 27.01 0.45
C GLU A 168 4.98 25.80 -0.31
N GLU A 169 5.82 24.79 -0.51
CA GLU A 169 5.41 23.54 -1.16
C GLU A 169 4.28 22.83 -0.38
N THR A 170 4.39 22.80 0.95
CA THR A 170 3.34 22.24 1.81
C THR A 170 2.03 23.03 1.68
N ALA A 171 2.09 24.35 1.59
CA ALA A 171 0.91 25.20 1.39
C ALA A 171 0.25 24.96 0.02
N LEU A 172 1.03 24.71 -1.04
CA LEU A 172 0.48 24.35 -2.35
C LEU A 172 -0.35 23.06 -2.30
N ILE A 173 0.17 22.03 -1.61
CA ILE A 173 -0.52 20.74 -1.42
C ILE A 173 -1.78 20.94 -0.58
N LEU A 174 -1.69 21.65 0.55
CA LEU A 174 -2.83 21.91 1.46
C LEU A 174 -3.97 22.68 0.78
N ASN A 175 -3.64 23.57 -0.15
CA ASN A 175 -4.61 24.37 -0.91
C ASN A 175 -5.10 23.66 -2.18
N ALA A 176 -4.71 22.40 -2.40
CA ALA A 176 -5.07 21.62 -3.58
C ALA A 176 -4.82 22.37 -4.90
N VAL A 177 -3.66 23.04 -4.99
CA VAL A 177 -3.25 23.68 -6.26
C VAL A 177 -3.11 22.59 -7.31
N SER A 178 -3.76 22.77 -8.46
CA SER A 178 -3.75 21.80 -9.55
C SER A 178 -2.32 21.45 -9.99
N ASP A 179 -2.12 20.20 -10.39
CA ASP A 179 -0.80 19.64 -10.70
C ASP A 179 -0.05 20.38 -11.82
N ASP A 180 -0.79 20.86 -12.82
CA ASP A 180 -0.31 21.68 -13.94
C ASP A 180 0.26 23.06 -13.51
N ARG A 181 -0.10 23.52 -12.30
CA ARG A 181 0.34 24.80 -11.73
C ARG A 181 1.41 24.64 -10.65
N LEU A 182 1.82 23.43 -10.32
CA LEU A 182 2.89 23.22 -9.35
C LEU A 182 4.24 23.69 -9.89
N PRO A 183 5.11 24.27 -9.03
CA PRO A 183 6.52 24.43 -9.36
C PRO A 183 7.13 23.09 -9.81
N LYS A 184 8.00 23.15 -10.82
CA LYS A 184 8.63 21.95 -11.41
C LYS A 184 9.31 21.07 -10.37
N GLU A 185 9.92 21.67 -9.35
CA GLU A 185 10.60 20.95 -8.29
C GLU A 185 9.61 20.17 -7.41
N THR A 186 8.52 20.81 -6.97
CA THR A 186 7.47 20.18 -6.17
C THR A 186 6.81 19.03 -6.92
N PHE A 187 6.49 19.24 -8.20
CA PHE A 187 5.97 18.19 -9.07
C PHE A 187 6.95 17.01 -9.18
N ALA A 188 8.25 17.29 -9.38
CA ALA A 188 9.27 16.25 -9.48
C ALA A 188 9.41 15.45 -8.17
N LYS A 189 9.32 16.11 -7.00
CA LYS A 189 9.32 15.45 -5.69
C LYS A 189 8.13 14.51 -5.53
N LEU A 190 6.92 14.99 -5.81
CA LEU A 190 5.69 14.19 -5.75
C LEU A 190 5.71 13.01 -6.71
N LYS A 191 6.17 13.24 -7.95
CA LYS A 191 6.35 12.18 -8.95
C LYS A 191 7.37 11.13 -8.52
N LYS A 192 8.52 11.54 -7.97
CA LYS A 192 9.55 10.61 -7.47
C LYS A 192 9.01 9.74 -6.33
N MET A 193 8.06 10.25 -5.56
CA MET A 193 7.41 9.53 -4.45
C MET A 193 6.17 8.74 -4.89
N ASP A 194 5.88 8.66 -6.19
CA ASP A 194 4.70 7.99 -6.74
C ASP A 194 3.34 8.56 -6.25
N MET A 195 3.33 9.82 -5.83
CA MET A 195 2.15 10.45 -5.22
C MET A 195 1.25 11.18 -6.22
N MET A 196 1.62 11.26 -7.50
CA MET A 196 0.83 11.99 -8.50
C MET A 196 -0.55 11.35 -8.73
N GLU A 197 -0.65 10.01 -8.68
CA GLU A 197 -1.95 9.31 -8.81
C GLU A 197 -2.92 9.65 -7.67
N TYR A 198 -2.39 10.01 -6.50
CA TYR A 198 -3.16 10.32 -5.30
C TYR A 198 -3.16 11.81 -4.97
N TYR A 199 -2.68 12.66 -5.88
CA TYR A 199 -2.42 14.07 -5.59
C TYR A 199 -3.68 14.79 -5.10
N ASP A 200 -4.83 14.50 -5.71
CA ASP A 200 -6.13 15.10 -5.40
C ASP A 200 -6.58 14.87 -3.94
N VAL A 201 -6.12 13.80 -3.28
CA VAL A 201 -6.48 13.51 -1.89
C VAL A 201 -5.46 14.02 -0.87
N LEU A 202 -4.24 14.38 -1.30
CA LEU A 202 -3.15 14.71 -0.40
C LEU A 202 -3.45 15.94 0.46
N GLY A 203 -4.01 17.01 -0.11
CA GLY A 203 -4.30 18.24 0.63
C GLY A 203 -5.24 18.02 1.79
N ARG A 204 -6.36 17.31 1.55
CA ARG A 204 -7.34 16.92 2.56
C ARG A 204 -6.71 16.01 3.62
N ASN A 205 -5.97 14.98 3.21
CA ASN A 205 -5.37 14.02 4.14
C ASN A 205 -4.28 14.66 5.00
N LEU A 206 -3.47 15.53 4.40
CA LEU A 206 -2.42 16.27 5.08
C LEU A 206 -3.01 17.24 6.11
N ARG A 207 -4.12 17.91 5.79
CA ARG A 207 -4.84 18.75 6.75
C ARG A 207 -5.28 17.94 7.97
N ALA A 208 -5.96 16.81 7.74
CA ALA A 208 -6.39 15.91 8.81
C ALA A 208 -5.24 15.31 9.62
N PHE A 209 -4.03 15.21 9.05
CA PHE A 209 -2.82 14.79 9.75
C PHE A 209 -2.20 15.91 10.60
N ILE A 210 -2.18 17.15 10.09
CA ILE A 210 -1.60 18.31 10.80
C ILE A 210 -2.50 18.76 11.96
N GLU A 211 -3.81 18.75 11.77
CA GLU A 211 -4.80 19.13 12.81
C GLU A 211 -4.76 18.23 14.06
N GLN A 212 -4.06 17.09 14.01
CA GLN A 212 -3.83 16.23 15.18
C GLN A 212 -2.74 16.74 16.11
N GLN A 213 -1.88 17.65 15.62
CA GLN A 213 -0.68 18.11 16.33
C GLN A 213 -0.89 19.44 17.07
N VAL A 214 -2.09 20.01 17.00
CA VAL A 214 -2.51 21.26 17.65
C VAL A 214 -3.58 20.96 18.68
#